data_AF-A0A6N2CJB3-F1
#
_entry.id   AF-A0A6N2CJB3-F1
#
_cell.length_a   1.000
_cell.length_b   1.000
_cell.length_c   1.000
_cell.angle_alpha   90.00
_cell.angle_beta   90.00
_cell.angle_gamma   90.00
#
_symmetry.space_group_name_H-M   'P 1'
#
loop_
_entity.id
_entity.type
_entity.pdbx_description
1 polymer ?
#
loop_
_entity_poly.entity_id
_entity_poly.type
_entity_poly.pdbx_seq_one_letter_code
_entity_poly.pdbx_strand_id
1 'polypeptide(L)' 'MCLVEGDFLLGSRDLLIGTIEGGPFYIAADTFSYYKKSAITIDVTQGRGASFSLEIPLGLRFLMRSELFDETHI' A
#
# COMPACT_ATOMS: atom_id res chain seq x y z
N MET A 1 -5.28 -1.05 0.02
CA MET A 1 -6.68 -0.57 0.01
C MET A 1 -6.63 0.93 -0.18
N CYS A 2 -7.50 1.49 -1.02
CA CYS A 2 -7.62 2.92 -1.29
C CYS A 2 -8.97 3.38 -0.76
N LEU A 3 -8.96 4.38 0.12
CA LEU A 3 -10.13 4.93 0.80
C LEU A 3 -10.16 6.45 0.60
N VAL A 4 -11.32 7.07 0.79
CA VAL A 4 -11.39 8.54 0.85
C VAL A 4 -10.59 9.01 2.05
N GLU A 5 -9.89 10.12 1.89
CA GLU A 5 -9.14 10.72 2.99
C GLU A 5 -10.07 11.05 4.16
N GLY A 6 -9.72 10.59 5.36
CA GLY A 6 -10.53 10.74 6.57
C GLY A 6 -11.50 9.59 6.87
N ASP A 7 -11.78 8.69 5.92
CA ASP A 7 -12.69 7.55 6.15
C ASP A 7 -12.05 6.40 6.94
N PHE A 8 -10.72 6.41 7.07
CA PHE A 8 -9.99 5.42 7.86
C PHE A 8 -9.44 6.06 9.15
N LEU A 9 -9.81 5.48 10.28
CA LEU A 9 -9.24 5.85 11.57
C LEU A 9 -7.87 5.21 11.74
N LEU A 10 -6.83 6.04 11.72
CA LEU A 10 -5.45 5.61 11.96
C LEU A 10 -5.22 5.32 13.46
N GLY A 11 -4.59 4.19 13.75
CA GLY A 11 -4.10 3.85 15.07
C GLY A 11 -2.67 4.31 15.31
N SER A 12 -2.20 4.18 16.56
CA SER A 12 -0.83 4.54 16.96
C SER A 12 0.26 3.68 16.30
N ARG A 13 -0.12 2.57 15.66
CA ARG A 13 0.78 1.64 14.97
C ARG A 13 0.74 1.76 13.46
N ASP A 14 -0.08 2.65 12.90
CA ASP A 14 -0.11 2.93 11.46
C ASP A 14 0.95 3.97 11.12
N LEU A 15 1.88 3.60 10.25
CA LEU A 15 3.00 4.43 9.84
C LEU A 15 2.71 5.04 8.47
N LEU A 16 2.82 6.37 8.36
CA LEU A 16 2.88 7.04 7.07
C LEU A 16 4.24 6.76 6.44
N ILE A 17 4.27 6.06 5.31
CA ILE A 17 5.51 5.67 4.63
C ILE A 17 5.74 6.40 3.31
N GLY A 18 4.79 7.24 2.89
CA GLY A 18 4.93 8.08 1.71
C GLY A 18 3.59 8.51 1.14
N THR A 19 3.61 8.92 -0.13
CA THR A 19 2.44 9.34 -0.88
C THR A 19 2.43 8.67 -2.25
N ILE A 20 1.24 8.31 -2.74
CA ILE A 20 1.02 7.79 -4.10
C ILE A 20 0.02 8.72 -4.78
N GLU A 21 0.41 9.36 -5.88
CA GLU A 21 -0.43 10.34 -6.60
C GLU A 21 -1.06 11.40 -5.68
N GLY A 22 -0.32 11.85 -4.65
CA GLY A 22 -0.77 12.84 -3.67
C GLY A 22 -1.59 12.28 -2.50
N GLY A 23 -2.05 11.03 -2.57
CA GLY A 23 -2.74 10.35 -1.47
C GLY A 23 -1.76 9.76 -0.44
N PRO A 24 -2.04 9.84 0.87
CA PRO A 24 -1.15 9.28 1.89
C PRO A 24 -1.17 7.75 1.89
N PHE A 25 -0.01 7.13 2.01
CA PHE A 25 0.15 5.68 2.05
C PHE A 25 0.61 5.21 3.43
N TYR A 26 -0.28 4.49 4.11
CA TYR A 26 -0.06 3.98 5.46
C TYR A 26 0.16 2.47 5.46
N ILE A 27 0.94 2.00 6.43
CA ILE A 27 1.20 0.58 6.67
C ILE A 27 1.31 0.32 8.18
N ALA A 28 0.82 -0.84 8.65
CA ALA A 28 0.98 -1.22 10.04
C ALA A 28 2.47 -1.47 10.39
N ALA A 29 2.92 -1.09 11.58
CA ALA A 29 4.33 -1.12 11.97
C ALA A 29 4.97 -2.52 11.94
N ASP A 30 4.20 -3.57 12.20
CA ASP A 30 4.63 -4.97 12.08
C ASP A 30 4.84 -5.37 10.61
N THR A 31 3.92 -4.96 9.74
CA THR A 31 3.99 -5.18 8.29
C THR A 31 5.17 -4.39 7.70
N PHE A 32 5.38 -3.15 8.14
CA PHE A 32 6.55 -2.36 7.77
C PHE A 32 7.85 -3.05 8.19
N SER A 33 7.92 -3.61 9.39
CA SER A 33 9.12 -4.28 9.89
C SER A 33 9.55 -5.46 9.00
N TYR A 34 8.58 -6.11 8.36
CA TYR A 34 8.82 -7.17 7.37
C TYR A 34 9.30 -6.62 6.02
N TYR A 35 8.67 -5.57 5.49
CA TYR A 35 8.95 -5.04 4.15
C TYR A 35 10.01 -3.92 4.09
N LYS A 36 10.53 -3.42 5.21
CA LYS A 36 11.47 -2.28 5.26
C LYS A 36 12.76 -2.49 4.46
N LYS A 37 13.09 -3.73 4.10
CA LYS A 37 14.24 -4.10 3.26
C LYS A 37 13.83 -4.46 1.83
N SER A 38 12.68 -4.00 1.38
CA SER A 38 12.17 -4.27 0.05
C SER A 38 11.78 -2.98 -0.67
N ALA A 39 12.04 -2.94 -1.98
CA ALA A 39 11.35 -2.02 -2.87
C ALA A 39 9.91 -2.51 -3.04
N ILE A 40 8.94 -1.64 -2.74
CA ILE A 40 7.51 -1.92 -2.89
C ILE A 40 7.01 -1.21 -4.14
N THR A 41 6.42 -1.97 -5.06
CA THR A 41 5.69 -1.43 -6.21
C THR A 41 4.21 -1.68 -6.01
N ILE A 42 3.40 -0.62 -6.15
CA ILE A 42 1.94 -0.70 -6.16
C ILE A 42 1.48 -0.57 -7.61
N ASP A 43 0.86 -1.63 -8.12
CA ASP A 43 0.41 -1.78 -9.49
C ASP A 43 -1.13 -1.87 -9.55
N VAL A 44 -1.71 -1.71 -10.74
CA VAL A 44 -3.16 -1.78 -10.96
C VAL A 44 -3.45 -2.78 -12.08
N THR A 45 -4.38 -3.69 -11.82
CA THR A 45 -4.78 -4.71 -12.80
C THR A 45 -6.29 -4.93 -12.78
N GLN A 46 -6.84 -5.55 -13.82
CA GLN A 46 -8.25 -5.92 -13.85
C GLN A 46 -8.56 -7.01 -12.83
N GLY A 47 -9.70 -6.92 -12.16
CA GLY A 47 -10.18 -7.96 -11.26
C GLY A 47 -10.92 -7.43 -10.05
N ARG A 48 -11.21 -8.33 -9.12
CA ARG A 48 -11.91 -8.00 -7.87
C ARG A 48 -10.90 -7.47 -6.84
N GLY A 49 -11.05 -6.20 -6.46
CA GLY A 49 -10.30 -5.56 -5.38
C GLY A 49 -10.78 -5.97 -3.98
N ALA A 50 -10.15 -5.37 -2.95
CA ALA A 50 -10.56 -5.54 -1.57
C ALA A 50 -11.92 -4.87 -1.33
N SER A 51 -12.84 -5.53 -0.61
CA SER A 51 -14.28 -5.20 -0.52
C SER A 51 -14.67 -3.75 -0.20
N PHE A 52 -13.77 -2.93 0.36
CA PHE A 52 -14.02 -1.54 0.74
C PHE A 52 -13.18 -0.52 -0.03
N SER A 53 -12.42 -0.97 -1.04
CA SER A 53 -11.50 -0.13 -1.80
C SER A 53 -12.21 0.63 -2.93
N LEU A 54 -11.83 1.89 -3.16
CA LEU A 54 -12.49 2.80 -4.11
C LEU A 54 -12.48 2.32 -5.58
N GLU A 55 -11.53 1.47 -5.97
CA GLU A 55 -11.36 1.00 -7.33
C GLU A 55 -12.31 -0.15 -7.73
N ILE A 56 -13.03 -0.76 -6.77
CA ILE A 56 -13.94 -1.89 -7.04
C ILE A 56 -14.96 -1.60 -8.15
N PRO A 57 -15.74 -0.50 -8.13
CA PRO A 57 -16.72 -0.23 -9.18
C PRO A 57 -16.08 0.01 -10.56
N LEU A 58 -14.77 0.22 -10.62
CA LEU A 58 -14.02 0.38 -11.87
C LEU A 58 -13.59 -0.98 -12.47
N GLY A 59 -13.85 -2.11 -11.78
CA GLY A 59 -13.40 -3.43 -12.21
C GLY A 59 -11.89 -3.63 -12.08
N LEU A 60 -11.25 -2.83 -11.22
CA LEU A 60 -9.80 -2.84 -10.99
C LEU A 60 -9.46 -3.38 -9.60
N ARG A 61 -8.18 -3.69 -9.39
CA ARG A 61 -7.60 -3.99 -8.09
C ARG A 61 -6.16 -3.50 -8.01
N PHE A 62 -5.74 -3.11 -6.82
CA PHE A 62 -4.32 -2.90 -6.52
C PHE A 62 -3.57 -4.22 -6.31
N LEU A 63 -2.34 -4.28 -6.80
CA LEU A 63 -1.40 -5.38 -6.62
C LEU A 63 -0.11 -4.84 -6.00
N MET A 64 0.29 -5.36 -4.85
CA MET A 64 1.57 -5.05 -4.24
C MET A 64 2.61 -6.09 -4.68
N ARG A 65 3.73 -5.62 -5.24
CA ARG A 65 4.92 -6.44 -5.53
C ARG A 65 6.06 -5.95 -4.66
N SER A 66 6.86 -6.88 -4.16
CA SER A 66 8.01 -6.59 -3.31
C SER A 66 9.25 -7.27 -3.84
N GLU A 67 10.34 -6.52 -3.95
CA GLU A 67 11.66 -7.03 -4.33
C GLU A 67 12.63 -6.69 -3.20
N LEU A 68 13.39 -7.68 -2.71
CA LEU A 68 14.39 -7.43 -1.67
C LEU A 68 15.50 -6.55 -2.23
N PHE A 69 16.00 -5.62 -1.42
CA PHE A 69 17.25 -4.96 -1.75
C PHE A 69 18.36 -6.01 -1.73
N ASP A 70 19.04 -6.19 -2.85
CA ASP A 70 20.27 -6.98 -2.91
C ASP A 70 21.34 -6.26 -2.07
N GLU A 71 22.11 -6.98 -1.26
CA GLU A 71 23.14 -6.41 -0.38
C GLU A 71 24.23 -5.63 -1.15
N THR A 72 24.25 -5.75 -2.48
CA THR A 72 25.15 -5.02 -3.39
C THR A 72 24.71 -3.59 -3.74
N HIS A 73 23.49 -3.18 -3.41
CA HIS A 73 22.96 -1.84 -3.72
C HIS A 73 22.64 -1.06 -2.45
N ILE A 74 23.68 -0.64 -1.73
CA ILE A 74 23.63 0.35 -0.63
C ILE A 74 24.64 1.46 -0.92
#